data_AF-A0AA39SE24-F1
#
_entry.id   AF-A0AA39SE24-F1
#
_cell.length_a   1.000
_cell.length_b   1.000
_cell.length_c   1.000
_cell.angle_alpha   90.00
_cell.angle_beta   90.00
_cell.angle_gamma   90.00
#
_symmetry.space_group_name_H-M   'P 1'
#
loop_
_entity.id
_entity.type
_entity.pdbx_description
1 polymer ?
#
loop_
_entity_poly.entity_id
_entity_poly.type
_entity_poly.pdbx_seq_one_letter_code
_entity_poly.pdbx_strand_id
1 'polypeptide(L)' 'MSKKAPKTIFTYQDAAMAKAISSVMPDTYHKLYTWHIMQNAFEKVNPLFRGPGGVDKVLSKFMYCYDEEEDAY' A
#
# COMPACT_ATOMS: atom_id res chain seq x y z
N MET A 1 -4.58 15.51 20.40
CA MET A 1 -3.77 15.27 19.19
C MET A 1 -2.29 15.41 19.56
N SER A 2 -1.57 14.31 19.76
CA SER A 2 -0.12 14.38 20.01
C SER A 2 0.58 14.84 18.73
N LYS A 3 1.57 15.75 18.82
CA LYS A 3 2.33 16.27 17.66
C LYS A 3 3.34 15.24 17.11
N LYS A 4 3.00 13.95 17.14
CA LYS A 4 3.89 12.89 16.65
C LYS A 4 3.82 12.82 15.13
N ALA A 5 4.98 12.71 14.49
CA ALA A 5 5.06 12.47 13.07
C ALA A 5 4.39 11.12 12.73
N PRO A 6 3.68 11.04 11.58
CA PRO A 6 3.07 9.79 11.14
C PRO A 6 4.16 8.76 10.84
N LYS A 7 3.96 7.51 11.29
CA LYS A 7 4.88 6.41 10.99
C LYS A 7 4.81 5.95 9.54
N THR A 8 3.63 6.03 8.91
CA THR A 8 3.40 5.58 7.53
C THR A 8 2.55 6.60 6.78
N ILE A 9 2.90 6.90 5.53
CA ILE A 9 2.10 7.70 4.61
C ILE A 9 1.85 6.90 3.34
N PHE A 10 0.60 6.86 2.91
CA PHE A 10 0.19 6.29 1.63
C PHE A 10 -0.01 7.41 0.62
N THR A 11 0.67 7.36 -0.53
CA THR A 11 0.41 8.30 -1.63
C THR A 11 0.25 7.59 -2.95
N TYR A 12 -0.23 8.34 -3.94
CA TYR A 12 -0.16 7.96 -5.34
C TYR A 12 1.30 7.76 -5.76
N GLN A 13 1.53 6.91 -6.77
CA GLN A 13 2.87 6.61 -7.29
C GLN A 13 3.41 7.84 -8.05
N ASP A 14 3.95 8.80 -7.31
CA ASP A 14 4.54 10.02 -7.82
C ASP A 14 5.98 10.14 -7.30
N ALA A 15 6.93 10.25 -8.23
CA ALA A 15 8.36 10.29 -7.90
C ALA A 15 8.77 11.57 -7.15
N ALA A 16 8.10 12.70 -7.41
CA ALA A 16 8.35 13.94 -6.70
C ALA A 16 7.84 13.85 -5.26
N MET A 17 6.66 13.26 -5.05
CA MET A 17 6.11 12.99 -3.71
C MET A 17 7.02 12.06 -2.92
N ALA A 18 7.49 10.96 -3.51
CA ALA A 18 8.42 10.04 -2.86
C ALA A 18 9.70 10.77 -2.40
N LYS A 19 10.29 11.58 -3.29
CA LYS A 19 11.49 12.36 -2.99
C LYS A 19 11.24 13.40 -1.88
N ALA A 20 10.10 14.09 -1.93
CA ALA A 20 9.74 15.08 -0.92
C ALA A 20 9.53 14.45 0.46
N ILE A 21 8.83 13.30 0.52
CA ILE A 21 8.59 12.57 1.77
C ILE A 21 9.91 12.09 2.36
N SER A 22 10.79 11.47 1.57
CA SER A 22 12.11 11.04 2.05
C SER A 22 12.98 12.20 2.53
N SER A 23 12.77 13.41 2.00
CA SER A 23 13.53 14.60 2.41
C SER A 23 12.97 15.29 3.65
N VAL A 24 11.65 15.35 3.82
CA VAL A 24 10.98 16.11 4.90
C VAL A 24 10.66 15.22 6.10
N MET A 25 10.38 13.94 5.85
CA MET A 25 9.96 12.94 6.83
C MET A 25 10.76 11.64 6.65
N PRO A 26 12.09 11.65 6.88
CA PRO A 26 12.95 10.51 6.60
C PRO A 26 12.62 9.26 7.43
N ASP A 27 12.02 9.44 8.61
CA ASP A 27 11.62 8.36 9.52
C ASP A 27 10.20 7.81 9.21
N THR A 28 9.52 8.35 8.21
CA THR A 28 8.18 7.92 7.80
C THR A 28 8.27 6.91 6.66
N TYR A 29 7.63 5.76 6.82
CA TYR A 29 7.50 4.78 5.75
C TYR A 29 6.57 5.30 4.67
N HIS A 30 7.09 5.43 3.45
CA HIS A 30 6.30 5.75 2.27
C HIS A 30 5.81 4.47 1.61
N LYS A 31 4.48 4.30 1.52
CA LYS A 31 3.83 3.15 0.88
C LYS A 31 2.94 3.60 -0.28
N LEU A 32 2.78 2.73 -1.27
CA LEU A 32 1.85 2.98 -2.37
C LEU A 32 0.41 2.84 -1.91
N TYR A 33 -0.45 3.74 -2.37
CA TYR A 33 -1.88 3.59 -2.19
C TYR A 33 -2.39 2.28 -2.80
N THR A 34 -3.39 1.70 -2.14
CA THR A 34 -3.90 0.37 -2.40
C THR A 34 -4.20 0.09 -3.87
N TRP A 35 -4.81 1.06 -4.53
CA TRP A 35 -5.17 0.96 -5.95
C TRP A 35 -3.94 0.79 -6.86
N HIS A 36 -2.81 1.46 -6.59
CA HIS A 36 -1.59 1.30 -7.39
C HIS A 36 -0.93 -0.07 -7.22
N ILE A 37 -1.05 -0.68 -6.04
CA ILE A 37 -0.59 -2.05 -5.82
C ILE A 37 -1.41 -3.01 -6.69
N MET A 38 -2.73 -2.80 -6.76
CA MET A 38 -3.61 -3.58 -7.64
C MET A 38 -3.33 -3.36 -9.12
N GLN A 39 -3.11 -2.12 -9.56
CA GLN A 39 -2.77 -1.82 -10.96
C GLN A 39 -1.43 -2.46 -11.34
N ASN A 40 -0.40 -2.31 -10.52
CA ASN A 40 0.90 -2.94 -10.76
C ASN A 40 0.80 -4.47 -10.81
N ALA A 41 -0.02 -5.08 -9.94
CA ALA A 41 -0.25 -6.51 -9.96
C ALA A 41 -0.99 -6.95 -11.24
N PHE A 42 -2.01 -6.21 -11.63
CA PHE A 42 -2.78 -6.49 -12.84
C PHE A 42 -1.92 -6.37 -14.10
N GLU A 43 -1.12 -5.31 -14.23
CA GLU A 43 -0.27 -5.08 -15.39
C GLU A 43 0.87 -6.10 -15.49
N LYS A 44 1.58 -6.34 -14.39
CA LYS A 44 2.82 -7.15 -14.41
C LYS A 44 2.57 -8.64 -14.26
N VAL A 45 1.42 -9.01 -13.71
CA VAL A 45 1.13 -10.39 -13.30
C VAL A 45 -0.16 -10.93 -13.93
N ASN A 46 -0.72 -10.20 -14.92
CA ASN A 46 -1.94 -10.53 -15.68
C ASN A 46 -2.10 -12.01 -16.08
N PRO A 47 -1.04 -12.73 -16.54
CA PRO A 47 -1.17 -14.15 -16.89
C PRO A 47 -1.59 -15.03 -15.69
N LEU A 48 -1.17 -14.67 -14.47
CA LEU A 48 -1.58 -15.37 -13.25
C LEU A 48 -3.01 -15.01 -12.84
N PHE A 49 -3.50 -13.81 -13.16
CA PHE A 49 -4.88 -13.37 -12.92
C PHE A 49 -5.91 -14.12 -13.76
N ARG A 50 -5.52 -14.64 -14.93
CA ARG A 50 -6.41 -15.39 -15.84
C ARG A 50 -6.26 -16.91 -15.75
N GLY A 51 -5.35 -17.42 -14.91
CA GLY A 51 -5.11 -18.84 -14.72
C GLY A 51 -6.09 -19.52 -13.74
N PRO A 52 -6.19 -20.86 -13.77
CA PRO A 52 -6.94 -21.60 -12.76
C PRO A 52 -6.26 -21.40 -11.39
N GLY A 53 -6.93 -20.72 -10.46
CA GLY A 53 -6.37 -20.42 -9.12
C GLY A 53 -6.65 -19.02 -8.59
N GLY A 54 -7.13 -18.08 -9.42
CA GLY A 54 -7.76 -16.83 -8.97
C GLY A 54 -6.89 -15.99 -8.02
N VAL A 55 -5.68 -15.62 -8.47
CA VAL A 55 -4.80 -14.71 -7.70
C VAL A 55 -5.45 -13.35 -7.45
N ASP A 56 -6.46 -12.98 -8.26
CA ASP A 56 -7.32 -11.82 -8.06
C ASP A 56 -8.04 -11.88 -6.71
N LYS A 57 -8.63 -13.03 -6.37
CA LYS A 57 -9.35 -13.23 -5.11
C LYS A 57 -8.40 -13.20 -3.91
N VAL A 58 -7.20 -13.77 -4.07
CA VAL A 58 -6.17 -13.77 -3.02
C VAL A 58 -5.64 -12.35 -2.79
N LEU A 59 -5.30 -11.61 -3.85
CA LEU A 59 -4.85 -10.22 -3.73
C LEU A 59 -5.94 -9.34 -3.12
N SER A 60 -7.19 -9.46 -3.58
CA SER A 60 -8.30 -8.68 -3.03
C SER A 60 -8.49 -8.98 -1.54
N LYS A 61 -8.42 -10.25 -1.13
CA LYS A 61 -8.48 -10.62 0.28
C LYS A 61 -7.34 -9.98 1.08
N PHE A 62 -6.09 -10.08 0.63
CA PHE A 62 -4.95 -9.43 1.28
C PHE A 62 -5.10 -7.91 1.41
N MET A 63 -5.78 -7.28 0.44
CA MET A 63 -5.91 -5.83 0.38
C MET A 63 -7.02 -5.25 1.25
N TYR A 64 -8.08 -6.03 1.46
CA TYR A 64 -9.26 -5.63 2.22
C TYR A 64 -9.37 -6.32 3.59
N CYS A 65 -8.51 -7.28 3.91
CA CYS A 65 -8.34 -7.79 5.28
C CYS A 65 -7.56 -6.76 6.10
N TYR A 66 -8.25 -5.71 6.54
CA TYR A 66 -7.86 -4.99 7.75
C TYR A 66 -8.24 -5.87 8.93
N ASP A 67 -7.25 -6.52 9.54
CA ASP A 67 -7.40 -6.89 10.95
C ASP A 67 -7.32 -5.58 11.72
N GLU A 68 -8.40 -5.19 12.41
CA GLU A 68 -8.35 -4.09 13.37
C GLU A 68 -7.20 -4.40 14.33
N GLU A 69 -6.16 -3.56 14.32
CA GLU A 69 -5.11 -3.62 15.32
C GLU A 69 -5.82 -3.40 16.66
N GLU A 70 -5.93 -4.45 17.47
CA GLU A 70 -6.53 -4.40 18.80
C GLU A 70 -5.79 -3.30 19.58
N ASP A 71 -6.46 -2.17 19.76
CA ASP A 71 -6.00 -1.05 20.56
C ASP A 71 -5.84 -1.55 22.01
N ALA A 72 -4.69 -2.15 22.31
CA ALA A 72 -4.31 -2.52 23.66
C ALA A 72 -4.11 -1.22 24.46
N TYR A 73 -5.11 -0.89 25.27
CA TYR A 73 -5.17 0.23 26.21
C TYR A 73 -3.99 0.27 27.19
#